data_AF-A0AAU7VA78-F1
#
_entry.id   AF-A0AAU7VA78-F1
#
_cell.length_a   1.000
_cell.length_b   1.000
_cell.length_c   1.000
_cell.angle_alpha   90.00
_cell.angle_beta   90.00
_cell.angle_gamma   90.00
#
_symmetry.space_group_name_H-M   'P 1'
#
loop_
_entity.id
_entity.type
_entity.pdbx_description
1 polymer ?
#
loop_
_entity_poly.entity_id
_entity_poly.type
_entity_poly.pdbx_seq_one_letter_code
_entity_poly.pdbx_strand_id
1 'polypeptide(L)'
;MKLREYVEMMRRDFLPQLAPGAQSAINSELDCEDDIAMAFDDMLQFSLVSGVPYPPYLLDEAEAIINRGGHDPVLVDRSLGWIRQHRQKQAT
;
A
#
# COMPACT_ATOMS: atom_id res chain seq x y z
N MET A 1 -4.16 -8.81 10.95
CA MET A 1 -3.33 -9.36 9.86
C MET A 1 -1.89 -8.87 10.03
N LYS A 2 -0.88 -9.63 9.61
CA LYS A 2 0.52 -9.16 9.51
C LYS A 2 0.71 -8.36 8.22
N LEU A 3 1.70 -7.46 8.16
CA LEU A 3 1.99 -6.66 6.96
C LEU A 3 2.14 -7.54 5.70
N ARG A 4 2.88 -8.65 5.80
CA ARG A 4 3.07 -9.56 4.65
C ARG A 4 1.76 -10.13 4.11
N GLU A 5 0.89 -10.60 4.99
CA GLU A 5 -0.43 -11.13 4.60
C GLU A 5 -1.29 -10.03 3.95
N TYR A 6 -1.19 -8.80 4.46
CA TYR A 6 -1.90 -7.65 3.93
C TYR A 6 -1.43 -7.29 2.51
N VAL A 7 -0.12 -7.24 2.31
CA VAL A 7 0.47 -6.96 0.99
C VAL A 7 0.14 -8.06 -0.02
N GLU A 8 0.14 -9.33 0.36
CA GLU A 8 -0.25 -10.42 -0.57
C GLU A 8 -1.72 -10.35 -0.97
N MET A 9 -2.61 -9.95 -0.06
CA MET A 9 -4.00 -9.66 -0.41
C MET A 9 -4.07 -8.48 -1.40
N MET A 10 -3.37 -7.39 -1.11
CA MET A 10 -3.34 -6.23 -2.01
C MET A 10 -2.77 -6.59 -3.39
N ARG A 11 -1.75 -7.46 -3.41
CA ARG A 11 -1.11 -7.98 -4.61
C ARG A 11 -2.12 -8.71 -5.48
N ARG A 12 -2.91 -9.59 -4.89
CA ARG A 12 -3.92 -10.35 -5.61
C ARG A 12 -5.03 -9.45 -6.16
N ASP A 13 -5.51 -8.52 -5.33
CA ASP A 13 -6.78 -7.84 -5.59
C ASP A 13 -6.61 -6.50 -6.33
N PHE A 14 -5.46 -5.82 -6.19
CA PHE A 14 -5.26 -4.45 -6.70
C PHE A 14 -4.09 -4.33 -7.67
N LEU A 15 -3.00 -5.10 -7.51
CA LEU A 15 -1.85 -5.03 -8.40
C LEU A 15 -2.21 -5.19 -9.89
N PRO A 16 -3.10 -6.12 -10.30
CA PRO A 16 -3.46 -6.28 -11.71
C PRO A 16 -4.16 -5.05 -12.34
N GLN A 17 -4.67 -4.14 -11.50
CA GLN A 17 -5.34 -2.91 -11.92
C GLN A 17 -4.37 -1.74 -12.13
N LEU A 18 -3.11 -1.89 -11.71
CA LEU A 18 -2.09 -0.85 -11.83
C LEU A 18 -1.42 -0.85 -13.20
N ALA A 19 -0.76 0.25 -13.55
CA ALA A 19 0.02 0.31 -14.80
C ALA A 19 1.17 -0.73 -14.79
N PRO A 20 1.56 -1.31 -15.94
CA PRO A 20 2.58 -2.36 -16.01
C PRO A 20 3.92 -1.99 -15.34
N GLY A 21 4.33 -0.72 -15.43
CA GLY A 21 5.54 -0.24 -14.75
C GLY A 21 5.45 -0.31 -13.23
N ALA A 22 4.30 0.06 -12.65
CA ALA A 22 4.03 -0.06 -11.22
C ALA A 22 3.96 -1.52 -10.77
N GLN A 23 3.33 -2.38 -11.58
CA GLN A 23 3.31 -3.83 -11.32
C GLN A 23 4.73 -4.42 -11.29
N SER A 24 5.58 -4.01 -12.22
CA SER A 24 6.97 -4.48 -12.28
C SER A 24 7.77 -4.02 -11.05
N ALA A 25 7.66 -2.75 -10.65
CA ALA A 25 8.37 -2.22 -9.49
C ALA A 25 7.98 -2.97 -8.20
N ILE A 26 6.69 -3.07 -7.93
CA ILE A 26 6.17 -3.74 -6.73
C ILE A 26 6.55 -5.23 -6.70
N ASN A 27 6.48 -5.93 -7.84
CA ASN A 27 6.88 -7.35 -7.87
C ASN A 27 8.38 -7.52 -7.58
N SER A 28 9.24 -6.63 -8.07
CA SER A 28 10.68 -6.67 -7.76
C SER A 28 10.96 -6.46 -6.26
N GLU A 29 10.20 -5.59 -5.59
CA GLU A 29 10.29 -5.40 -4.15
C GLU A 29 9.78 -6.61 -3.37
N LEU A 30 8.70 -7.24 -3.83
CA LEU A 30 8.14 -8.44 -3.21
C LEU A 30 9.06 -9.66 -3.27
N ASP A 31 9.94 -9.71 -4.27
CA ASP A 31 10.96 -10.75 -4.38
C ASP A 31 12.12 -10.55 -3.38
N CYS A 32 12.19 -9.38 -2.72
CA CYS A 32 13.14 -9.06 -1.65
C CYS A 32 12.44 -9.10 -0.28
N GLU A 33 12.87 -9.98 0.63
CA GLU A 33 12.17 -10.16 1.91
C GLU A 33 12.15 -8.90 2.79
N ASP A 34 13.16 -8.04 2.64
CA ASP A 34 13.34 -6.81 3.43
C ASP A 34 12.52 -5.62 2.90
N ASP A 35 12.01 -5.68 1.67
CA ASP A 35 11.37 -4.54 1.00
C ASP A 35 9.84 -4.55 1.08
N ILE A 36 9.26 -5.39 1.94
CA ILE A 36 7.79 -5.50 2.03
C ILE A 36 7.08 -4.22 2.49
N ALA A 37 7.77 -3.39 3.27
CA ALA A 37 7.27 -2.06 3.64
C ALA A 37 7.28 -1.10 2.46
N MET A 38 8.25 -1.23 1.53
CA MET A 38 8.28 -0.47 0.29
C MET A 38 7.16 -0.89 -0.64
N ALA A 39 7.00 -2.20 -0.86
CA ALA A 39 5.93 -2.74 -1.70
C ALA A 39 4.53 -2.29 -1.23
N PHE A 40 4.34 -2.22 0.08
CA PHE A 40 3.11 -1.69 0.67
C PHE A 40 2.92 -0.19 0.39
N ASP A 41 3.97 0.63 0.58
CA ASP A 41 3.91 2.06 0.31
C ASP A 41 3.65 2.35 -1.17
N ASP A 42 4.35 1.65 -2.07
CA ASP A 42 4.21 1.78 -3.51
C ASP A 42 2.84 1.31 -4.00
N MET A 43 2.27 0.26 -3.41
CA MET A 43 0.87 -0.11 -3.68
C MET A 43 -0.10 1.02 -3.34
N LEU A 44 0.06 1.67 -2.17
CA LEU A 44 -0.78 2.80 -1.77
C LEU A 44 -0.61 3.98 -2.74
N GLN A 45 0.64 4.32 -3.08
CA GLN A 45 0.96 5.42 -3.98
C GLN A 45 0.43 5.18 -5.39
N PHE A 46 0.78 4.05 -6.01
CA PHE A 46 0.42 3.78 -7.40
C PHE A 46 -1.08 3.58 -7.56
N SER A 47 -1.77 2.97 -6.60
CA SER A 47 -3.24 2.90 -6.64
C SER A 47 -3.87 4.29 -6.58
N LEU A 48 -3.32 5.20 -5.76
CA LEU A 48 -3.80 6.59 -5.71
C LEU A 48 -3.61 7.32 -7.04
N VAL A 49 -2.44 7.14 -7.67
CA VAL A 49 -2.09 7.76 -8.96
C VAL A 49 -2.93 7.18 -10.10
N SER A 50 -3.11 5.87 -10.12
CA SER A 50 -3.93 5.16 -11.12
C SER A 50 -5.44 5.30 -10.88
N GLY A 51 -5.87 5.96 -9.79
CA GLY A 51 -7.28 6.13 -9.47
C GLY A 51 -7.98 4.83 -9.08
N VAL A 52 -7.22 3.83 -8.62
CA VAL A 52 -7.74 2.55 -8.11
C VAL A 52 -8.12 2.76 -6.64
N PRO A 53 -9.42 2.73 -6.29
CA PRO A 53 -9.85 3.00 -4.93
C PRO A 53 -9.70 1.75 -4.04
N TYR A 54 -9.23 1.96 -2.81
CA TYR A 54 -9.33 0.95 -1.76
C TYR A 54 -10.64 1.05 -0.99
N PRO A 55 -11.30 -0.06 -0.63
CA PRO A 55 -12.38 -0.04 0.34
C PRO A 55 -11.96 0.66 1.66
N PRO A 56 -12.84 1.44 2.31
CA PRO A 56 -12.50 2.16 3.54
C PRO A 56 -11.93 1.27 4.66
N TYR A 57 -12.49 0.06 4.83
CA TYR A 57 -12.02 -0.88 5.85
C TYR A 57 -10.57 -1.34 5.62
N LEU A 58 -10.11 -1.40 4.36
CA LEU A 58 -8.71 -1.70 4.04
C LEU A 58 -7.81 -0.53 4.46
N LEU A 59 -8.23 0.71 4.21
CA LEU A 59 -7.47 1.88 4.65
C LEU A 59 -7.32 1.95 6.18
N ASP A 60 -8.36 1.57 6.93
CA ASP A 60 -8.32 1.48 8.39
C ASP A 60 -7.37 0.38 8.87
N GLU A 61 -7.39 -0.79 8.22
CA GLU A 61 -6.49 -1.89 8.56
C GLU A 61 -5.04 -1.58 8.20
N ALA A 62 -4.80 -0.95 7.04
CA ALA A 62 -3.50 -0.45 6.61
C ALA A 62 -2.90 0.52 7.65
N GLU A 63 -3.68 1.50 8.11
CA GLU A 63 -3.26 2.43 9.16
C GLU A 63 -2.95 1.72 10.48
N ALA A 64 -3.77 0.74 10.87
CA ALA A 64 -3.53 -0.03 12.08
C ALA A 64 -2.25 -0.89 12.00
N ILE A 65 -1.94 -1.46 10.83
CA ILE A 65 -0.73 -2.26 10.60
C ILE A 65 0.52 -1.37 10.70
N ILE A 66 0.53 -0.23 10.01
CA ILE A 66 1.66 0.73 10.03
C ILE A 66 1.97 1.16 11.47
N ASN A 67 0.94 1.54 12.24
CA ASN A 67 1.09 2.03 13.61
C ASN A 67 1.53 0.96 14.62
N ARG A 68 1.39 -0.34 14.28
CA ARG A 68 1.78 -1.45 15.16
C ARG A 68 3.20 -1.98 14.90
N GLY A 69 3.79 -1.66 13.74
CA GLY A 69 5.09 -2.18 13.34
C GLY A 69 6.27 -1.29 13.75
N GLY A 70 7.45 -1.90 13.91
CA GLY A 70 8.73 -1.20 14.07
C GLY A 70 9.34 -0.81 12.73
N HIS A 71 8.56 -0.09 11.90
CA HIS A 71 8.97 0.30 10.55
C HIS A 71 9.87 1.54 10.57
N ASP A 72 10.55 1.79 9.43
CA ASP A 72 11.25 3.05 9.21
C ASP A 72 10.27 4.23 9.37
N PRO A 73 10.56 5.21 10.24
CA PRO A 73 9.67 6.34 10.50
C PRO A 73 9.32 7.17 9.25
N VAL A 74 10.24 7.29 8.29
CA VAL A 74 10.00 8.04 7.04
C VAL A 74 8.97 7.32 6.19
N LEU A 75 9.04 5.98 6.11
CA LEU A 75 8.06 5.18 5.37
C LEU A 75 6.69 5.19 6.05
N VAL A 76 6.67 5.14 7.39
CA VAL A 76 5.42 5.28 8.16
C VAL A 76 4.69 6.57 7.81
N ASP A 77 5.38 7.71 7.91
CA ASP A 77 4.78 9.02 7.63
C ASP A 77 4.30 9.15 6.19
N ARG A 78 5.08 8.60 5.24
CA ARG A 78 4.75 8.60 3.82
C ARG A 78 3.50 7.76 3.52
N SER A 79 3.44 6.53 4.01
CA SER A 79 2.30 5.62 3.83
C SER A 79 1.02 6.17 4.48
N LEU A 80 1.11 6.74 5.69
CA LEU A 80 -0.03 7.43 6.33
C LEU A 80 -0.49 8.64 5.50
N GLY A 81 0.44 9.34 4.85
CA GLY A 81 0.15 10.39 3.88
C GLY A 81 -0.68 9.89 2.70
N TRP A 82 -0.36 8.73 2.14
CA TRP A 82 -1.13 8.12 1.05
C TRP A 82 -2.53 7.69 1.50
N ILE A 83 -2.66 7.08 2.68
CA ILE A 83 -3.96 6.68 3.25
C ILE A 83 -4.89 7.90 3.40
N ARG A 84 -4.37 9.02 3.93
CA ARG A 84 -5.15 10.26 4.04
C ARG A 84 -5.64 10.75 2.67
N GLN A 85 -4.79 10.71 1.65
CA GLN A 85 -5.17 11.14 0.30
C GLN A 85 -6.21 10.22 -0.35
N HIS A 86 -6.13 8.91 -0.13
CA HIS A 86 -7.19 7.97 -0.56
C HIS A 86 -8.53 8.32 0.05
N ARG A 87 -8.57 8.53 1.38
CA ARG A 87 -9.80 8.93 2.09
C ARG A 87 -10.36 10.26 1.57
N GLN A 88 -9.49 11.24 1.30
CA GLN A 88 -9.90 12.53 0.74
C GLN A 88 -10.53 12.38 -0.65
N LYS A 89 -9.90 11.63 -1.55
CA LYS A 89 -10.44 11.38 -2.89
C LYS A 89 -11.80 10.67 -2.86
N GLN A 90 -12.05 9.83 -1.86
CA GLN A 90 -13.31 9.10 -1.73
C GLN A 90 -14.44 9.90 -1.08
N ALA A 91 -14.12 10.98 -0.38
CA ALA A 91 -15.10 11.87 0.24
C ALA A 91 -15.57 13.00 -0.70
N THR A 92 -15.03 13.06 -1.92
CA THR A 92 -15.30 14.09 -2.94
C THR A 92 -16.14 13.50 -4.07
#